data_AF-D6TYY7-F1
#
_entry.id   AF-D6TYY7-F1
#
_cell.length_a   1.000
_cell.length_b   1.000
_cell.length_c   1.000
_cell.angle_alpha   90.00
_cell.angle_beta   90.00
_cell.angle_gamma   90.00
#
_symmetry.space_group_name_H-M   'P 1'
#
loop_
_entity.id
_entity.type
_entity.pdbx_description
1 polymer ?
#
loop_
_entity_poly.entity_id
_entity_poly.type
_entity_poly.pdbx_seq_one_letter_code
_entity_poly.pdbx_strand_id
1 'polypeptide(L)'
;MGKEHIDASVGLRFSLTLFERYRKNGVLRAELQHVPGVRGRCKGYIQLVEGKVTSSYVEDREGRRHSISATILAAVDDERGPFDWQLAPLPAPPSTAKAVHTFEHATYNTPVPKVIAPLDLELLRGWSAKQKLMLSTVYEAIDSRKDIESLKKEVPLQANVTEEALRVLLSLGVIAIN
;
A
#
# COMPACT_ATOMS: atom_id res chain seq x y z
N MET A 1 -2.01 20.19 0.93
CA MET A 1 -3.08 19.19 0.72
C MET A 1 -2.50 18.00 -0.04
N GLY A 2 -1.77 17.12 0.64
CA GLY A 2 -1.29 15.87 0.05
C GLY A 2 -2.34 14.79 0.31
N LYS A 3 -3.01 14.31 -0.73
CA LYS A 3 -3.89 13.15 -0.60
C LYS A 3 -2.96 11.94 -0.45
N GLU A 4 -2.92 11.33 0.74
CA GLU A 4 -2.24 10.06 0.98
C GLU A 4 -2.98 8.94 0.23
N HIS A 5 -2.75 8.86 -1.08
CA HIS A 5 -3.16 7.70 -1.86
C HIS A 5 -2.16 6.60 -1.54
N ILE A 6 -2.62 5.57 -0.83
CA ILE A 6 -1.84 4.33 -0.72
C ILE A 6 -1.98 3.64 -2.07
N ASP A 7 -0.85 3.58 -2.77
CA ASP A 7 -0.70 2.89 -4.04
C ASP A 7 -0.74 1.38 -3.79
N ALA A 8 -1.73 0.71 -4.38
CA ALA A 8 -1.91 -0.73 -4.33
C ALA A 8 -1.62 -1.41 -5.68
N SER A 9 -0.88 -0.74 -6.58
CA SER A 9 -0.40 -1.25 -7.88
C SER A 9 0.62 -2.40 -7.78
N VAL A 10 0.97 -2.84 -6.57
CA VAL A 10 1.80 -4.05 -6.36
C VAL A 10 0.98 -5.34 -6.56
N GLY A 11 -0.34 -5.22 -6.67
CA GLY A 11 -1.26 -6.32 -6.92
C GLY A 11 -2.36 -6.37 -5.87
N LEU A 12 -3.60 -6.51 -6.31
CA LEU A 12 -4.77 -6.40 -5.45
C LEU A 12 -4.79 -7.45 -4.35
N ARG A 13 -4.45 -8.71 -4.67
CA ARG A 13 -4.46 -9.81 -3.67
C ARG A 13 -3.47 -9.56 -2.53
N PHE A 14 -2.30 -9.05 -2.85
CA PHE A 14 -1.27 -8.68 -1.88
C PHE A 14 -1.76 -7.52 -1.00
N SER A 15 -2.25 -6.46 -1.63
CA SER A 15 -2.72 -5.26 -0.95
C SER A 15 -3.90 -5.57 -0.01
N LEU A 16 -4.86 -6.41 -0.41
CA LEU A 16 -5.96 -6.85 0.46
C LEU A 16 -5.46 -7.59 1.71
N THR A 17 -4.45 -8.44 1.57
CA THR A 17 -3.83 -9.17 2.70
C THR A 17 -3.16 -8.20 3.68
N LEU A 18 -2.45 -7.19 3.16
CA LEU A 18 -1.88 -6.14 4.00
C LEU A 18 -2.97 -5.30 4.68
N PHE A 19 -4.02 -4.91 3.94
CA PHE A 19 -5.11 -4.11 4.50
C PHE A 19 -5.84 -4.83 5.62
N GLU A 20 -6.06 -6.14 5.50
CA GLU A 20 -6.60 -6.98 6.57
C GLU A 20 -5.69 -6.96 7.80
N ARG A 21 -4.39 -7.22 7.61
CA ARG A 21 -3.40 -7.23 8.71
C ARG A 21 -3.33 -5.89 9.45
N TYR A 22 -3.43 -4.77 8.73
CA TYR A 22 -3.35 -3.41 9.28
C TYR A 22 -4.71 -2.78 9.58
N ARG A 23 -5.80 -3.56 9.48
CA ARG A 23 -7.18 -3.11 9.73
C ARG A 23 -7.54 -1.82 9.00
N LYS A 24 -7.10 -1.66 7.75
CA LYS A 24 -7.31 -0.42 6.98
C LYS A 24 -8.78 -0.26 6.60
N ASN A 25 -9.28 0.96 6.70
CA ASN A 25 -10.63 1.33 6.28
C ASN A 25 -10.53 2.17 5.00
N GLY A 26 -11.43 1.97 4.05
CA GLY A 26 -11.43 2.75 2.83
C GLY A 26 -12.18 2.11 1.68
N VAL A 27 -12.11 2.76 0.53
CA VAL A 27 -12.56 2.22 -0.75
C VAL A 27 -11.36 2.19 -1.68
N LEU A 28 -11.00 0.98 -2.10
CA LEU A 28 -10.08 0.79 -3.21
C LEU A 28 -10.83 1.04 -4.52
N ARG A 29 -10.19 1.76 -5.44
CA ARG A 29 -10.70 1.99 -6.78
C ARG A 29 -9.61 1.79 -7.84
N ALA A 30 -9.95 1.23 -8.97
CA ALA A 30 -9.06 1.12 -10.12
C ALA A 30 -9.84 1.18 -11.44
N GLU A 31 -9.19 1.63 -12.52
CA GLU A 31 -9.71 1.45 -13.88
C GLU A 31 -9.35 0.05 -14.40
N LEU A 32 -10.37 -0.69 -14.83
CA LEU A 32 -10.24 -2.07 -15.30
C LEU A 32 -10.54 -2.13 -16.81
N GLN A 33 -9.68 -2.81 -17.56
CA GLN A 33 -9.83 -2.88 -19.01
C GLN A 33 -10.95 -3.83 -19.45
N HIS A 34 -11.10 -4.96 -18.76
CA HIS A 34 -12.13 -5.95 -19.02
C HIS A 34 -12.37 -6.78 -17.77
N VAL A 35 -13.64 -6.99 -17.43
CA VAL A 35 -14.07 -7.86 -16.33
C VAL A 35 -15.11 -8.83 -16.89
N PRO A 36 -15.02 -10.14 -16.58
CA PRO A 36 -16.00 -11.12 -17.05
C PRO A 36 -17.44 -10.70 -16.75
N GLY A 37 -18.32 -10.75 -17.75
CA GLY A 37 -19.71 -10.34 -17.62
C GLY A 37 -19.99 -8.85 -17.81
N VAL A 38 -18.97 -8.00 -17.90
CA VAL A 38 -19.11 -6.54 -18.11
C VAL A 38 -18.46 -6.12 -19.42
N ARG A 39 -19.21 -5.38 -20.25
CA ARG A 39 -18.75 -4.95 -21.56
C ARG A 39 -17.83 -3.73 -21.46
N GLY A 40 -16.61 -3.89 -22.00
CA GLY A 40 -15.63 -2.80 -22.13
C GLY A 40 -14.94 -2.42 -20.83
N ARG A 41 -14.34 -1.21 -20.83
CA ARG A 41 -13.63 -0.66 -19.67
C ARG A 41 -14.63 -0.29 -18.57
N CYS A 42 -14.28 -0.58 -17.33
CA CYS A 42 -15.10 -0.32 -16.15
C CYS A 42 -14.22 0.18 -14.99
N LYS A 43 -14.85 0.60 -13.90
CA LYS A 43 -14.17 0.96 -12.65
C LYS A 43 -14.46 -0.09 -11.59
N GLY A 44 -13.43 -0.66 -10.99
CA GLY A 44 -13.56 -1.58 -9.87
C GLY A 44 -13.58 -0.84 -8.55
N TYR A 45 -14.42 -1.29 -7.62
CA TYR A 45 -14.53 -0.75 -6.27
C TYR A 45 -14.53 -1.87 -5.25
N ILE A 46 -13.73 -1.73 -4.18
CA ILE A 46 -13.70 -2.65 -3.04
C ILE A 46 -13.76 -1.83 -1.76
N GLN A 47 -14.79 -2.05 -0.95
CA GLN A 47 -14.95 -1.42 0.35
C GLN A 47 -14.30 -2.27 1.44
N LEU A 48 -13.48 -1.62 2.26
CA LEU A 48 -12.76 -2.20 3.38
C LEU A 48 -13.25 -1.60 4.69
N VAL A 49 -13.62 -2.47 5.64
CA VAL A 49 -13.91 -2.13 7.04
C VAL A 49 -13.05 -3.03 7.93
N GLU A 50 -12.23 -2.41 8.78
CA GLU A 50 -11.21 -3.08 9.59
C GLU A 50 -10.33 -4.02 8.76
N GLY A 51 -10.02 -3.63 7.53
CA GLY A 51 -9.20 -4.39 6.59
C GLY A 51 -9.92 -5.54 5.89
N LYS A 52 -11.16 -5.82 6.24
CA LYS A 52 -11.98 -6.86 5.60
C LYS A 52 -12.83 -6.29 4.48
N VAL A 53 -12.97 -7.04 3.39
CA VAL A 53 -13.86 -6.69 2.29
C VAL A 53 -15.32 -6.83 2.74
N THR A 54 -16.06 -5.72 2.73
CA THR A 54 -17.51 -5.72 3.06
C THR A 54 -18.40 -5.60 1.82
N SER A 55 -17.87 -5.03 0.74
CA SER A 55 -18.56 -4.87 -0.54
C SER A 55 -17.54 -4.79 -1.66
N SER A 56 -17.90 -5.33 -2.82
CA SER A 56 -17.13 -5.17 -4.05
C SER A 56 -18.07 -5.15 -5.26
N TYR A 57 -17.80 -4.24 -6.18
CA TYR A 57 -18.60 -4.08 -7.40
C TYR A 57 -17.76 -3.44 -8.49
N VAL A 58 -18.25 -3.54 -9.72
CA VAL A 58 -17.73 -2.77 -10.85
C VAL A 58 -18.80 -1.85 -11.39
N GLU A 59 -18.37 -0.70 -11.88
CA GLU A 59 -19.24 0.27 -12.56
C GLU A 59 -18.87 0.32 -14.04
N ASP A 60 -19.84 0.03 -14.91
CA ASP A 60 -19.65 0.12 -16.35
C ASP A 60 -19.71 1.57 -16.86
N ARG A 61 -19.55 1.75 -18.17
CA ARG A 61 -19.58 3.09 -18.79
C ARG A 61 -20.94 3.78 -18.72
N GLU A 62 -22.02 3.03 -18.52
CA GLU A 62 -23.37 3.56 -18.33
C GLU A 62 -23.63 3.92 -16.86
N GLY A 63 -22.64 3.75 -15.98
CA GLY A 63 -22.77 3.99 -14.55
C GLY A 63 -23.53 2.86 -13.82
N ARG A 64 -23.79 1.73 -14.49
CA ARG A 64 -24.49 0.60 -13.85
C ARG A 64 -23.51 -0.19 -13.00
N ARG A 65 -23.95 -0.50 -11.78
CA ARG A 65 -23.18 -1.28 -10.81
C ARG A 65 -23.48 -2.76 -10.95
N HIS A 66 -22.43 -3.54 -11.13
CA HIS A 66 -22.48 -5.00 -11.16
C HIS A 66 -21.77 -5.53 -9.93
N SER A 67 -22.50 -6.23 -9.07
CA SER A 67 -21.91 -6.89 -7.90
C SER A 67 -20.95 -7.99 -8.38
N ILE A 68 -19.70 -7.92 -7.93
CA ILE A 68 -18.63 -8.85 -8.28
C ILE A 68 -17.80 -9.10 -7.04
N SER A 69 -17.39 -10.35 -6.81
CA SER A 69 -16.55 -10.67 -5.66
C SER A 69 -15.14 -10.09 -5.79
N ALA A 70 -14.56 -9.68 -4.66
CA ALA A 70 -13.17 -9.24 -4.62
C ALA A 70 -12.17 -10.32 -5.09
N THR A 71 -12.52 -11.60 -4.96
CA THR A 71 -11.73 -12.71 -5.51
C THR A 71 -11.65 -12.67 -7.03
N ILE A 72 -12.77 -12.36 -7.71
CA ILE A 72 -12.78 -12.20 -9.18
C ILE A 72 -11.97 -10.97 -9.58
N LEU A 73 -12.11 -9.86 -8.86
CA LEU A 73 -11.30 -8.65 -9.13
C LEU A 73 -9.80 -8.90 -8.94
N ALA A 74 -9.43 -9.65 -7.90
CA ALA A 74 -8.06 -10.05 -7.66
C ALA A 74 -7.53 -11.00 -8.75
N ALA A 75 -8.34 -11.96 -9.22
CA ALA A 75 -7.96 -12.83 -10.33
C ALA A 75 -7.77 -12.04 -11.64
N VAL A 76 -8.65 -11.08 -11.93
CA VAL A 76 -8.52 -10.18 -13.08
C VAL A 76 -7.24 -9.33 -12.98
N ASP A 77 -6.90 -8.85 -11.78
CA ASP A 77 -5.66 -8.13 -11.50
C ASP A 77 -4.41 -9.01 -11.65
N ASP A 78 -4.46 -10.27 -11.23
CA ASP A 78 -3.35 -11.22 -11.42
C ASP A 78 -3.14 -11.57 -12.91
N GLU A 79 -4.22 -11.76 -13.67
CA GLU A 79 -4.17 -12.19 -15.07
C GLU A 79 -3.84 -11.05 -16.04
N ARG A 80 -4.27 -9.82 -15.71
CA ARG A 80 -4.28 -8.68 -16.65
C ARG A 80 -3.70 -7.41 -16.06
N GLY A 81 -3.35 -7.40 -14.78
CA GLY A 81 -2.80 -6.27 -14.07
C GLY A 81 -1.27 -6.34 -13.93
N PRO A 82 -0.70 -5.65 -12.94
CA PRO A 82 -1.42 -4.97 -11.85
C PRO A 82 -2.10 -3.68 -12.30
N PHE A 83 -3.32 -3.44 -11.85
CA PHE A 83 -4.03 -2.17 -12.05
C PHE A 83 -3.64 -1.16 -10.97
N ASP A 84 -3.75 0.13 -11.27
CA ASP A 84 -3.49 1.23 -10.33
C ASP A 84 -4.63 1.34 -9.30
N TRP A 85 -4.61 0.46 -8.30
CA TRP A 85 -5.54 0.49 -7.19
C TRP A 85 -5.18 1.62 -6.24
N GLN A 86 -6.13 2.53 -6.03
CA GLN A 86 -5.98 3.66 -5.13
C GLN A 86 -6.90 3.48 -3.93
N LEU A 87 -6.34 3.49 -2.72
CA LEU A 87 -7.13 3.53 -1.49
C LEU A 87 -7.57 4.97 -1.21
N ALA A 88 -8.88 5.21 -1.21
CA ALA A 88 -9.47 6.43 -0.66
C ALA A 88 -10.02 6.14 0.75
N PRO A 89 -9.73 6.97 1.77
CA PRO A 89 -10.36 6.82 3.08
C PRO A 89 -11.88 6.96 2.95
N LEU A 90 -12.62 6.18 3.74
CA LEU A 90 -14.06 6.38 3.89
C LEU A 90 -14.29 7.79 4.46
N PRO A 91 -15.27 8.55 3.96
CA PRO A 91 -15.64 9.80 4.62
C PRO A 91 -15.98 9.47 6.06
N ALA A 92 -15.29 10.13 7.01
CA ALA A 92 -15.64 10.01 8.41
C ALA A 92 -17.14 10.33 8.54
N PRO A 93 -17.91 9.59 9.37
CA PRO A 93 -19.25 10.03 9.71
C PRO A 93 -19.16 11.49 10.20
N PRO A 94 -20.17 12.34 9.94
CA PRO A 94 -20.17 13.71 10.43
C PRO A 94 -20.20 13.70 11.97
N SER A 95 -19.03 13.62 12.59
CA SER A 95 -18.86 13.73 14.02
C SER A 95 -18.88 15.20 14.39
N THR A 96 -20.00 15.63 14.94
CA THR A 96 -20.12 16.77 15.84
C THR A 96 -19.22 16.57 17.06
N ALA A 97 -17.94 16.94 16.98
CA ALA A 97 -17.11 17.12 18.16
C ALA A 97 -16.02 18.17 17.92
N LYS A 98 -15.77 18.92 19.00
CA LYS A 98 -15.22 20.26 19.05
C LYS A 98 -13.71 20.32 18.75
N ALA A 99 -13.29 21.54 18.43
CA ALA A 99 -11.94 22.01 18.16
C ALA A 99 -10.88 21.68 19.23
N VAL A 100 -9.64 22.08 18.91
CA VAL A 100 -8.42 22.23 19.71
C VAL A 100 -7.62 20.91 19.81
N HIS A 101 -6.37 20.77 19.32
CA HIS A 101 -5.22 21.66 19.46
C HIS A 101 -4.29 21.68 18.24
N THR A 102 -3.89 22.90 17.88
CA THR A 102 -2.65 23.25 17.19
C THR A 102 -1.45 22.71 17.97
N PHE A 103 -0.52 22.03 17.31
CA PHE A 103 0.86 21.89 17.79
C PHE A 103 1.79 22.42 16.69
N GLU A 104 2.16 23.68 16.85
CA GLU A 104 3.37 24.25 16.24
C GLU A 104 4.59 23.92 17.13
N HIS A 105 5.72 23.67 16.46
CA HIS A 105 7.09 23.57 16.97
C HIS A 105 7.50 22.34 17.81
N ALA A 106 8.11 21.36 17.16
CA ALA A 106 9.23 20.58 17.72
C ALA A 106 10.24 20.20 16.62
N THR A 107 11.45 20.76 16.73
CA THR A 107 12.78 20.30 16.28
C THR A 107 12.91 19.20 15.21
N TYR A 108 13.74 19.48 14.19
CA TYR A 108 14.28 18.56 13.19
C TYR A 108 14.95 17.31 13.81
N ASN A 109 14.18 16.28 14.12
CA ASN A 109 14.67 14.90 14.12
C ASN A 109 14.35 14.33 12.75
N THR A 110 15.36 14.23 11.88
CA THR A 110 15.20 13.41 10.69
C THR A 110 15.05 11.95 11.14
N PRO A 111 13.99 11.24 10.71
CA PRO A 111 13.74 9.87 11.13
C PRO A 111 14.94 8.98 10.76
N VAL A 112 15.54 8.33 11.75
CA VAL A 112 16.67 7.41 11.53
C VAL A 112 16.18 5.97 11.66
N PRO A 113 16.11 5.21 10.55
CA PRO A 113 15.79 3.79 10.62
C PRO A 113 16.92 3.03 11.33
N LYS A 114 16.55 2.07 12.17
CA LYS A 114 17.48 1.15 12.86
C LYS A 114 17.00 -0.27 12.68
N VAL A 115 17.93 -1.18 12.38
CA VAL A 115 17.66 -2.62 12.39
C VAL A 115 17.41 -3.10 13.82
N ILE A 116 16.30 -3.81 14.02
CA ILE A 116 15.87 -4.36 15.32
C ILE A 116 15.67 -5.87 15.29
N ALA A 117 15.61 -6.49 14.10
CA ALA A 117 15.55 -7.94 13.92
C ALA A 117 16.15 -8.36 12.56
N PRO A 118 16.66 -9.60 12.43
CA PRO A 118 17.22 -10.10 11.17
C PRO A 118 16.16 -10.19 10.06
N LEU A 119 16.53 -9.80 8.84
CA LEU A 119 15.71 -9.98 7.65
C LEU A 119 15.78 -11.44 7.17
N ASP A 120 14.70 -12.19 7.37
CA ASP A 120 14.56 -13.55 6.84
C ASP A 120 13.91 -13.54 5.45
N LEU A 121 14.73 -13.70 4.41
CA LEU A 121 14.29 -13.75 3.01
C LEU A 121 13.54 -15.04 2.64
N GLU A 122 13.62 -16.09 3.47
CA GLU A 122 12.90 -17.36 3.26
C GLU A 122 11.43 -17.26 3.67
N LEU A 123 11.10 -16.33 4.58
CA LEU A 123 9.71 -15.99 4.92
C LEU A 123 8.99 -15.23 3.79
N LEU A 124 9.75 -14.65 2.86
CA LEU A 124 9.25 -13.95 1.67
C LEU A 124 8.96 -14.94 0.52
N ARG A 125 8.16 -15.98 0.79
CA ARG A 125 7.76 -16.96 -0.23
C ARG A 125 6.86 -16.29 -1.27
N GLY A 126 7.18 -16.49 -2.56
CA GLY A 126 6.48 -15.83 -3.68
C GLY A 126 7.12 -14.54 -4.16
N TRP A 127 8.17 -14.06 -3.50
CA TRP A 127 8.95 -12.90 -3.97
C TRP A 127 9.96 -13.31 -5.04
N SER A 128 10.08 -12.51 -6.09
CA SER A 128 11.13 -12.67 -7.10
C SER A 128 12.53 -12.39 -6.50
N ALA A 129 13.56 -13.00 -7.09
CA ALA A 129 14.96 -12.74 -6.68
C ALA A 129 15.31 -11.25 -6.71
N LYS A 130 14.78 -10.50 -7.68
CA LYS A 130 14.97 -9.05 -7.81
C LYS A 130 14.36 -8.29 -6.62
N GLN A 131 13.15 -8.64 -6.19
CA GLN A 131 12.50 -7.99 -5.04
C GLN A 131 13.22 -8.31 -3.74
N LYS A 132 13.67 -9.56 -3.55
CA LYS A 132 14.47 -9.95 -2.38
C LYS A 132 15.79 -9.17 -2.34
N LEU A 133 16.47 -9.03 -3.48
CA LEU A 133 17.71 -8.27 -3.61
C LEU A 133 17.51 -6.78 -3.30
N MET A 134 16.42 -6.18 -3.80
CA MET A 134 16.09 -4.77 -3.52
C MET A 134 15.87 -4.54 -2.02
N LEU A 135 15.11 -5.43 -1.38
CA LEU A 135 14.82 -5.35 0.04
C LEU A 135 16.08 -5.56 0.90
N SER A 136 16.92 -6.54 0.56
CA SER A 136 18.18 -6.79 1.26
C SER A 136 19.16 -5.62 1.12
N THR A 137 19.22 -5.00 -0.06
CA THR A 137 20.10 -3.84 -0.31
C THR A 137 19.74 -2.66 0.59
N VAL A 138 18.44 -2.36 0.71
CA VAL A 138 17.97 -1.28 1.59
C VAL A 138 18.17 -1.65 3.07
N TYR A 139 17.93 -2.91 3.43
CA TYR A 139 18.14 -3.41 4.79
C TYR A 139 19.60 -3.29 5.25
N GLU A 140 20.56 -3.70 4.41
CA GLU A 140 21.99 -3.58 4.69
C GLU A 140 22.44 -2.12 4.80
N ALA A 141 21.86 -1.23 3.99
CA ALA A 141 22.20 0.19 4.02
C ALA A 141 21.77 0.89 5.33
N ILE A 142 20.76 0.38 6.04
CA ILE A 142 20.24 0.96 7.29
C ILE A 142 21.23 0.83 8.45
N ASP A 143 22.04 -0.22 8.48
CA ASP A 143 22.98 -0.48 9.58
C ASP A 143 24.09 0.59 9.68
N SER A 144 24.29 1.36 8.61
CA SER A 144 25.28 2.44 8.54
C SER A 144 24.89 3.76 9.23
N ARG A 145 23.81 3.78 10.04
CA ARG A 145 23.30 4.93 10.84
C ARG A 145 23.00 6.18 10.01
N LYS A 146 22.32 6.04 8.88
CA LYS A 146 21.99 7.13 7.97
C LYS A 146 20.51 7.48 8.03
N ASP A 147 20.20 8.76 7.93
CA ASP A 147 18.81 9.23 7.80
C ASP A 147 18.21 8.80 6.46
N ILE A 148 16.88 8.83 6.35
CA ILE A 148 16.15 8.38 5.15
C ILE A 148 16.60 9.13 3.88
N GLU A 149 16.94 10.42 3.98
CA GLU A 149 17.36 11.21 2.81
C GLU A 149 18.77 10.83 2.33
N SER A 150 19.66 10.49 3.25
CA SER A 150 20.98 9.94 2.93
C SER A 150 20.88 8.54 2.31
N LEU A 151 19.98 7.68 2.84
CA LEU A 151 19.69 6.35 2.30
C LEU A 151 19.23 6.40 0.83
N LYS A 152 18.36 7.35 0.48
CA LYS A 152 17.88 7.54 -0.90
C LYS A 152 18.98 7.92 -1.88
N LYS A 153 20.07 8.53 -1.43
CA LYS A 153 21.18 9.00 -2.29
C LYS A 153 22.27 7.94 -2.48
N GLU A 154 22.38 7.02 -1.54
CA GLU A 154 23.49 6.06 -1.50
C GLU A 154 23.11 4.69 -2.05
N VAL A 155 21.86 4.27 -1.83
CA VAL A 155 21.38 3.02 -2.38
C VAL A 155 21.24 3.16 -3.90
N PRO A 156 21.72 2.20 -4.71
CA PRO A 156 21.61 2.24 -6.18
C PRO A 156 20.19 1.91 -6.66
N LEU A 157 19.17 2.46 -5.99
CA LEU A 157 17.75 2.30 -6.26
C LEU A 157 17.10 3.68 -6.35
N GLN A 158 15.98 3.77 -7.07
CA GLN A 158 15.22 5.01 -7.15
C GLN A 158 14.63 5.37 -5.77
N ALA A 159 14.50 6.67 -5.47
CA ALA A 159 14.06 7.13 -4.15
C ALA A 159 12.68 6.57 -3.72
N ASN A 160 11.73 6.47 -4.65
CA ASN A 160 10.43 5.83 -4.45
C ASN A 160 10.56 4.35 -4.09
N VAL A 161 11.47 3.63 -4.77
CA VAL A 161 11.74 2.21 -4.51
C VAL A 161 12.36 2.02 -3.12
N THR A 162 13.27 2.91 -2.73
CA THR A 162 13.88 2.91 -1.39
C THR A 162 12.86 3.20 -0.29
N GLU A 163 11.92 4.12 -0.51
CA GLU A 163 10.82 4.39 0.44
C GLU A 163 9.90 3.18 0.61
N GLU A 164 9.53 2.52 -0.49
CA GLU A 164 8.70 1.32 -0.42
C GLU A 164 9.43 0.16 0.28
N ALA A 165 10.72 -0.04 -0.01
CA ALA A 165 11.52 -1.02 0.70
C ALA A 165 11.61 -0.70 2.21
N LEU A 166 11.78 0.56 2.61
CA LEU A 166 11.74 0.98 4.02
C LEU A 166 10.38 0.69 4.66
N ARG A 167 9.27 0.97 3.95
CA ARG A 167 7.92 0.64 4.42
C ARG A 167 7.75 -0.86 4.61
N VAL A 168 8.26 -1.68 3.69
CA VAL A 168 8.24 -3.14 3.82
C VAL A 168 9.06 -3.59 5.04
N LEU A 169 10.28 -3.08 5.22
CA LEU A 169 11.13 -3.45 6.35
C LEU A 169 10.52 -3.04 7.70
N LEU A 170 9.91 -1.85 7.79
CA LEU A 170 9.13 -1.43 8.96
C LEU A 170 7.94 -2.36 9.20
N SER A 171 7.26 -2.72 8.12
CA SER A 171 6.09 -3.61 8.14
C SER A 171 6.43 -5.05 8.55
N LEU A 172 7.64 -5.51 8.23
CA LEU A 172 8.20 -6.79 8.67
C LEU A 172 8.67 -6.74 10.13
N GLY A 173 8.73 -5.56 10.76
CA GLY A 173 9.22 -5.38 12.12
C GLY A 173 10.72 -5.64 12.27
N VAL A 174 11.46 -5.61 11.16
CA VAL A 174 12.92 -5.81 11.15
C VAL A 174 13.68 -4.50 11.32
N ILE A 175 13.01 -3.36 11.12
CA ILE A 175 13.54 -2.03 11.42
C ILE A 175 12.53 -1.18 12.21
N ALA A 176 13.00 -0.16 12.90
CA ALA A 176 12.20 0.88 13.56
C ALA A 176 12.76 2.28 13.25
N ILE A 177 11.91 3.30 13.18
CA ILE A 177 12.31 4.70 13.02
C ILE A 177 12.31 5.36 14.41
N ASN A 178 13.41 6.02 14.77
CA ASN A 178 13.49 6.91 15.94
C ASN A 178 13.68 8.36 15.52
#